data_AF-A0AAD6GGY3-F1
#
_entry.id   AF-A0AAD6GGY3-F1
#
_cell.length_a   1.000
_cell.length_b   1.000
_cell.length_c   1.000
_cell.angle_alpha   90.00
_cell.angle_beta   90.00
_cell.angle_gamma   90.00
#
_symmetry.space_group_name_H-M   'P 1'
#
loop_
_entity.id
_entity.type
_entity.pdbx_description
1 polymer ?
#
loop_
_entity_poly.entity_id
_entity_poly.type
_entity_poly.pdbx_seq_one_letter_code
_entity_poly.pdbx_strand_id
1 'polypeptide(L)'
;MHIRTYLLALCHTAWQIRGVTASVYQSRVQEVGTVFPAPAEYGTWQMVPYQYKYSSGVVYSTVAGLAYIQTIGTSSGNVEVQITPTNYRTIYIDDTTAFSEQDNGVWELADYNNDGTLDLIYIQNRNTDSGKVEITVASGAANFQSYLVENVQTVFDVQVDGRWQMLDLDGDDTLDLIYIKDSNTASNYAEVYVASGASQYATLVSKTESSLSISNDGTWLLADYGLDGTYDLFFIQNINTASGYVEVNVASGASGYQTIVQSVHTTFSVENNGTWMMYDWNKDNVLDLIYIKQDNTAGSVEVHVASGAN
;
A
#
# COMPACT_ATOMS: atom_id res chain seq x y z
N MET A 1 26.91 63.83 -51.87
CA MET A 1 25.53 63.59 -51.39
C MET A 1 25.55 62.27 -50.62
N HIS A 2 25.93 62.33 -49.34
CA HIS A 2 25.06 62.22 -48.14
C HIS A 2 24.47 60.80 -47.94
N ILE A 3 24.98 60.04 -46.95
CA ILE A 3 24.33 59.72 -45.63
C ILE A 3 23.37 58.49 -45.79
N ARG A 4 23.31 57.40 -45.00
CA ARG A 4 23.66 57.04 -43.60
C ARG A 4 23.62 55.50 -43.43
N THR A 5 24.39 54.99 -42.46
CA THR A 5 24.31 53.68 -41.78
C THR A 5 23.00 53.52 -41.00
N TYR A 6 22.42 52.30 -40.87
CA TYR A 6 21.83 51.77 -39.62
C TYR A 6 21.61 50.24 -39.67
N LEU A 7 22.07 49.58 -38.59
CA LEU A 7 21.73 48.22 -38.13
C LEU A 7 20.22 48.01 -38.00
N LEU A 8 19.74 46.78 -38.22
CA LEU A 8 18.57 46.25 -37.53
C LEU A 8 18.72 44.74 -37.30
N ALA A 9 18.49 44.37 -36.04
CA ALA A 9 18.80 43.09 -35.43
C ALA A 9 17.81 41.99 -35.80
N LEU A 10 18.33 40.75 -35.87
CA LEU A 10 17.54 39.52 -35.87
C LEU A 10 16.80 39.39 -34.54
N CYS A 11 15.48 39.47 -34.56
CA CYS A 11 14.63 39.01 -33.47
C CYS A 11 14.20 37.57 -33.79
N HIS A 12 14.83 36.59 -33.16
CA HIS A 12 14.31 35.23 -33.07
C HIS A 12 13.41 35.16 -31.83
N THR A 13 12.10 35.14 -32.04
CA THR A 13 11.15 34.69 -31.02
C THR A 13 11.06 33.17 -31.11
N ALA A 14 11.86 32.47 -30.30
CA ALA A 14 11.65 31.04 -30.08
C ALA A 14 10.39 30.86 -29.25
N TRP A 15 9.36 30.29 -29.87
CA TRP A 15 8.16 29.79 -29.19
C TRP A 15 8.58 28.62 -28.30
N GLN A 16 8.70 28.86 -26.99
CA GLN A 16 8.94 27.80 -26.03
C GLN A 16 7.60 27.14 -25.75
N ILE A 17 7.27 26.08 -26.51
CA ILE A 17 6.21 25.15 -26.12
C ILE A 17 6.71 24.50 -24.84
N ARG A 18 6.27 25.00 -23.68
CA ARG A 18 6.30 24.21 -22.44
C ARG A 18 5.44 22.99 -22.74
N GLY A 19 6.06 21.85 -22.98
CA GLY A 19 5.36 20.57 -22.92
C GLY A 19 4.71 20.52 -21.55
N VAL A 20 3.38 20.51 -21.51
CA VAL A 20 2.66 20.16 -20.30
C VAL A 20 2.98 18.70 -20.08
N THR A 21 3.89 18.40 -19.14
CA THR A 21 4.01 17.03 -18.63
C THR A 21 2.63 16.66 -18.10
N ALA A 22 2.11 15.49 -18.48
CA ALA A 22 0.84 15.02 -17.96
C ALA A 22 0.90 14.99 -16.41
N SER A 23 -0.26 15.06 -15.76
CA SER A 23 -0.33 14.75 -14.33
C SER A 23 -0.13 13.25 -14.13
N VAL A 24 0.44 12.85 -13.00
CA VAL A 24 0.57 11.43 -12.61
C VAL A 24 -0.82 10.81 -12.45
N TYR A 25 -0.92 9.48 -12.57
CA TYR A 25 -2.15 8.69 -12.43
C TYR A 25 -3.25 8.99 -13.46
N GLN A 26 -2.88 9.56 -14.61
CA GLN A 26 -3.82 9.89 -15.70
C GLN A 26 -3.91 8.79 -16.78
N SER A 27 -2.96 7.86 -16.80
CA SER A 27 -2.91 6.78 -17.80
C SER A 27 -3.23 5.42 -17.16
N ARG A 28 -4.27 4.75 -17.64
CA ARG A 28 -4.59 3.36 -17.30
C ARG A 28 -3.66 2.40 -18.04
N VAL A 29 -2.83 1.67 -17.30
CA VAL A 29 -1.88 0.72 -17.89
C VAL A 29 -2.30 -0.74 -17.71
N GLN A 30 -3.26 -1.01 -16.83
CA GLN A 30 -3.85 -2.33 -16.65
C GLN A 30 -5.31 -2.19 -16.20
N GLU A 31 -6.21 -2.98 -16.80
CA GLU A 31 -7.58 -3.22 -16.32
C GLU A 31 -7.94 -4.67 -16.67
N VAL A 32 -8.02 -5.56 -15.68
CA VAL A 32 -8.23 -6.98 -15.95
C VAL A 32 -8.97 -7.69 -14.83
N GLY A 33 -9.93 -8.54 -15.20
CA GLY A 33 -10.55 -9.50 -14.28
C GLY A 33 -9.58 -10.62 -13.90
N THR A 34 -9.64 -11.03 -12.65
CA THR A 34 -8.75 -12.03 -12.04
C THR A 34 -9.43 -13.41 -12.00
N VAL A 35 -8.73 -14.40 -11.46
CA VAL A 35 -9.23 -15.74 -11.16
C VAL A 35 -10.19 -15.76 -9.97
N PHE A 36 -10.19 -14.72 -9.14
CA PHE A 36 -11.02 -14.66 -7.95
C PHE A 36 -12.45 -14.22 -8.27
N PRO A 37 -13.48 -14.91 -7.77
CA PRO A 37 -14.86 -14.51 -7.96
C PRO A 37 -15.17 -13.21 -7.19
N ALA A 38 -16.11 -12.42 -7.68
CA ALA A 38 -16.68 -11.27 -6.96
C ALA A 38 -18.17 -11.54 -6.61
N PRO A 39 -18.67 -11.09 -5.44
CA PRO A 39 -17.96 -10.28 -4.45
C PRO A 39 -16.98 -11.08 -3.59
N ALA A 40 -15.84 -10.47 -3.22
CA ALA A 40 -14.80 -11.09 -2.40
C ALA A 40 -14.53 -10.31 -1.10
N GLU A 41 -15.51 -10.34 -0.19
CA GLU A 41 -15.58 -9.49 1.00
C GLU A 41 -14.95 -10.11 2.26
N TYR A 42 -14.55 -11.38 2.21
CA TYR A 42 -14.13 -12.15 3.39
C TYR A 42 -12.62 -12.20 3.59
N GLY A 43 -11.89 -11.18 3.11
CA GLY A 43 -10.44 -11.19 3.20
C GLY A 43 -9.77 -9.86 2.89
N THR A 44 -8.45 -9.90 2.89
CA THR A 44 -7.59 -8.75 2.61
C THR A 44 -6.85 -8.96 1.29
N TRP A 45 -6.65 -7.85 0.57
CA TRP A 45 -6.00 -7.82 -0.74
C TRP A 45 -4.70 -7.06 -0.66
N GLN A 46 -3.66 -7.57 -1.31
CA GLN A 46 -2.34 -6.94 -1.32
C GLN A 46 -1.61 -7.21 -2.63
N MET A 47 -0.91 -6.20 -3.15
CA MET A 47 0.11 -6.40 -4.17
C MET A 47 1.42 -6.83 -3.51
N VAL A 48 2.00 -7.93 -3.98
CA VAL A 48 3.18 -8.55 -3.38
C VAL A 48 4.23 -8.88 -4.44
N PRO A 49 5.53 -8.87 -4.10
CA PRO A 49 6.56 -9.36 -5.02
C PRO A 49 6.45 -10.88 -5.16
N TYR A 50 6.18 -11.37 -6.37
CA TYR A 50 6.23 -12.80 -6.67
C TYR A 50 7.52 -13.13 -7.40
N GLN A 51 8.32 -14.03 -6.82
CA GLN A 51 9.61 -14.45 -7.38
C GLN A 51 9.47 -15.78 -8.13
N TYR A 52 9.77 -15.76 -9.42
CA TYR A 52 10.03 -16.99 -10.16
C TYR A 52 11.45 -17.49 -9.88
N LYS A 53 11.54 -18.71 -9.35
CA LYS A 53 12.79 -19.36 -8.96
C LYS A 53 13.04 -20.60 -9.82
N TYR A 54 14.30 -20.86 -10.16
CA TYR A 54 14.71 -22.16 -10.69
C TYR A 54 14.61 -23.23 -9.60
N SER A 55 14.69 -24.52 -9.98
CA SER A 55 14.79 -25.62 -9.00
C SER A 55 16.00 -25.52 -8.07
N SER A 56 17.01 -24.71 -8.42
CA SER A 56 18.16 -24.38 -7.58
C SER A 56 17.87 -23.31 -6.51
N GLY A 57 16.67 -22.72 -6.49
CA GLY A 57 16.29 -21.62 -5.61
C GLY A 57 16.68 -20.22 -6.11
N VAL A 58 17.46 -20.13 -7.19
CA VAL A 58 17.89 -18.83 -7.77
C VAL A 58 16.70 -18.12 -8.41
N VAL A 59 16.45 -16.88 -7.98
CA VAL A 59 15.45 -15.99 -8.57
C VAL A 59 15.92 -15.55 -9.96
N TYR A 60 15.06 -15.72 -10.96
CA TYR A 60 15.34 -15.25 -12.33
C TYR A 60 14.39 -14.15 -12.80
N SER A 61 13.27 -13.97 -12.11
CA SER A 61 12.32 -12.89 -12.35
C SER A 61 11.52 -12.62 -11.09
N THR A 62 11.25 -11.35 -10.83
CA THR A 62 10.25 -10.93 -9.85
C THR A 62 9.15 -10.23 -10.63
N VAL A 63 7.89 -10.35 -10.22
CA VAL A 63 6.75 -9.66 -10.83
C VAL A 63 5.79 -9.19 -9.75
N ALA A 64 4.91 -8.26 -10.06
CA ALA A 64 3.81 -7.89 -9.18
C ALA A 64 2.77 -9.03 -9.16
N GLY A 65 2.57 -9.64 -8.00
CA GLY A 65 1.56 -10.65 -7.73
C GLY A 65 0.38 -10.06 -6.94
N LEU A 66 -0.81 -10.60 -7.17
CA LEU A 66 -1.98 -10.28 -6.37
C LEU A 66 -2.17 -11.36 -5.31
N ALA A 67 -2.13 -10.96 -4.05
CA ALA A 67 -2.45 -11.81 -2.91
C ALA A 67 -3.89 -11.57 -2.43
N TYR A 68 -4.59 -12.66 -2.13
CA TYR A 68 -5.83 -12.68 -1.38
C TYR A 68 -5.62 -13.50 -0.11
N ILE A 69 -5.82 -12.86 1.03
CA ILE A 69 -5.79 -13.51 2.35
C ILE A 69 -7.25 -13.65 2.77
N GLN A 70 -7.85 -14.82 2.58
CA GLN A 70 -9.22 -15.08 2.99
C GLN A 70 -9.25 -15.40 4.49
N THR A 71 -9.88 -14.53 5.27
CA THR A 71 -9.78 -14.53 6.74
C THR A 71 -10.94 -15.21 7.44
N ILE A 72 -12.09 -15.29 6.78
CA ILE A 72 -13.32 -15.94 7.25
C ILE A 72 -14.05 -16.64 6.11
N GLY A 73 -14.98 -17.55 6.42
CA GLY A 73 -15.82 -18.21 5.42
C GLY A 73 -15.04 -19.09 4.44
N THR A 74 -13.87 -19.54 4.86
CA THR A 74 -12.99 -20.46 4.14
C THR A 74 -13.58 -21.87 4.17
N SER A 75 -13.16 -22.71 3.23
CA SER A 75 -13.61 -24.10 3.19
C SER A 75 -12.88 -24.98 4.20
N SER A 76 -11.66 -24.58 4.58
CA SER A 76 -10.81 -25.29 5.53
C SER A 76 -11.16 -24.99 7.00
N GLY A 77 -11.79 -23.85 7.29
CA GLY A 77 -11.99 -23.33 8.65
C GLY A 77 -10.77 -22.59 9.22
N ASN A 78 -9.78 -22.35 8.37
CA ASN A 78 -8.52 -21.67 8.67
C ASN A 78 -8.29 -20.58 7.63
N VAL A 79 -7.52 -19.54 7.98
CA VAL A 79 -7.16 -18.50 7.02
C VAL A 79 -6.42 -19.12 5.83
N GLU A 80 -6.79 -18.71 4.61
CA GLU A 80 -6.22 -19.21 3.35
C GLU A 80 -5.49 -18.08 2.63
N VAL A 81 -4.26 -18.34 2.17
CA VAL A 81 -3.43 -17.40 1.41
C VAL A 81 -3.34 -17.86 -0.04
N GLN A 82 -3.81 -17.03 -0.95
CA GLN A 82 -3.78 -17.27 -2.38
C GLN A 82 -2.98 -16.21 -3.11
N ILE A 83 -2.01 -16.61 -3.95
CA ILE A 83 -1.23 -15.66 -4.75
C ILE A 83 -1.32 -16.02 -6.23
N THR A 84 -1.69 -15.03 -7.04
CA THR A 84 -1.72 -15.11 -8.50
C THR A 84 -0.77 -14.07 -9.11
N PRO A 85 0.38 -14.49 -9.68
CA PRO A 85 1.26 -13.59 -10.41
C PRO A 85 0.72 -13.30 -11.82
N THR A 86 1.17 -12.19 -12.41
CA THR A 86 1.09 -11.86 -13.86
C THR A 86 -0.25 -12.19 -14.56
N ASN A 87 -1.03 -11.17 -14.90
CA ASN A 87 -2.38 -11.29 -15.51
C ASN A 87 -3.46 -11.94 -14.63
N TYR A 88 -3.09 -12.45 -13.45
CA TYR A 88 -4.01 -12.85 -12.38
C TYR A 88 -5.01 -13.97 -12.75
N ARG A 89 -4.61 -14.88 -13.65
CA ARG A 89 -5.50 -15.94 -14.19
C ARG A 89 -5.32 -17.31 -13.55
N THR A 90 -4.22 -17.52 -12.83
CA THR A 90 -3.87 -18.82 -12.26
C THR A 90 -3.38 -18.62 -10.84
N ILE A 91 -3.93 -19.38 -9.90
CA ILE A 91 -3.45 -19.41 -8.52
C ILE A 91 -2.18 -20.27 -8.49
N TYR A 92 -1.08 -19.70 -7.99
CA TYR A 92 0.23 -20.38 -7.87
C TYR A 92 0.56 -20.79 -6.44
N ILE A 93 0.04 -20.05 -5.47
CA ILE A 93 0.10 -20.37 -4.04
C ILE A 93 -1.35 -20.44 -3.58
N ASP A 94 -1.72 -21.51 -2.89
CA ASP A 94 -3.06 -21.79 -2.36
C ASP A 94 -2.88 -22.58 -1.06
N ASP A 95 -2.47 -21.85 -0.02
CA ASP A 95 -2.05 -22.46 1.24
C ASP A 95 -3.08 -22.16 2.34
N THR A 96 -3.59 -23.21 2.97
CA THR A 96 -4.24 -23.11 4.28
C THR A 96 -3.17 -22.80 5.33
N THR A 97 -3.46 -21.90 6.27
CA THR A 97 -2.49 -21.48 7.29
C THR A 97 -2.78 -22.10 8.68
N ALA A 98 -1.86 -21.92 9.62
CA ALA A 98 -2.04 -22.35 11.01
C ALA A 98 -3.11 -21.53 11.77
N PHE A 99 -3.54 -20.39 11.23
CA PHE A 99 -4.54 -19.54 11.87
C PHE A 99 -5.95 -20.05 11.63
N SER A 100 -6.75 -20.16 12.69
CA SER A 100 -8.21 -20.26 12.55
C SER A 100 -8.78 -18.98 11.95
N GLU A 101 -9.96 -19.08 11.32
CA GLU A 101 -10.68 -17.91 10.82
C GLU A 101 -10.89 -16.82 11.88
N GLN A 102 -10.60 -15.56 11.51
CA GLN A 102 -10.77 -14.40 12.39
C GLN A 102 -10.66 -13.07 11.60
N ASP A 103 -11.48 -12.08 11.98
CA ASP A 103 -11.64 -10.78 11.29
C ASP A 103 -11.44 -9.56 12.21
N ASN A 104 -10.95 -9.78 13.43
CA ASN A 104 -10.72 -8.77 14.47
C ASN A 104 -9.33 -8.12 14.40
N GLY A 105 -8.72 -8.06 13.22
CA GLY A 105 -7.39 -7.50 13.00
C GLY A 105 -7.11 -7.13 11.55
N VAL A 106 -5.86 -6.81 11.27
CA VAL A 106 -5.32 -6.56 9.93
C VAL A 106 -4.40 -7.71 9.54
N TRP A 107 -4.44 -8.12 8.28
CA TRP A 107 -3.62 -9.17 7.72
C TRP A 107 -2.75 -8.61 6.60
N GLU A 108 -1.49 -9.01 6.56
CA GLU A 108 -0.57 -8.62 5.51
C GLU A 108 0.50 -9.69 5.28
N LEU A 109 1.13 -9.63 4.10
CA LEU A 109 2.27 -10.44 3.72
C LEU A 109 3.52 -9.55 3.66
N ALA A 110 4.56 -9.93 4.39
CA ALA A 110 5.87 -9.29 4.34
C ALA A 110 6.97 -10.31 4.72
N ASP A 111 8.20 -10.09 4.27
CA ASP A 111 9.34 -10.90 4.67
C ASP A 111 9.78 -10.47 6.08
N TYR A 112 9.27 -11.15 7.11
CA TYR A 112 9.43 -10.70 8.50
C TYR A 112 10.80 -11.10 9.06
N ASN A 113 11.35 -12.22 8.61
CA ASN A 113 12.62 -12.78 9.08
C ASN A 113 13.80 -12.61 8.10
N ASN A 114 13.59 -11.85 7.01
CA ASN A 114 14.55 -11.61 5.94
C ASN A 114 15.07 -12.89 5.26
N ASP A 115 14.23 -13.91 5.12
CA ASP A 115 14.57 -15.17 4.46
C ASP A 115 14.29 -15.18 2.94
N GLY A 116 13.71 -14.09 2.42
CA GLY A 116 13.34 -13.93 1.01
C GLY A 116 12.00 -14.58 0.65
N THR A 117 11.20 -14.97 1.65
CA THR A 117 9.85 -15.51 1.52
C THR A 117 8.89 -14.65 2.31
N LEU A 118 7.70 -14.38 1.76
CA LEU A 118 6.69 -13.60 2.47
C LEU A 118 6.09 -14.45 3.57
N ASP A 119 6.12 -13.93 4.80
CA ASP A 119 5.44 -14.46 5.97
C ASP A 119 4.04 -13.85 6.11
N LEU A 120 3.13 -14.56 6.76
CA LEU A 120 1.78 -14.06 7.05
C LEU A 120 1.78 -13.38 8.42
N ILE A 121 1.55 -12.07 8.42
CA ILE A 121 1.48 -11.26 9.62
C ILE A 121 0.02 -10.99 9.96
N TYR A 122 -0.31 -11.19 11.24
CA TYR A 122 -1.60 -10.83 11.80
C TYR A 122 -1.43 -9.79 12.92
N ILE A 123 -2.03 -8.62 12.70
CA ILE A 123 -2.09 -7.52 13.65
C ILE A 123 -3.49 -7.54 14.30
N GLN A 124 -3.63 -8.24 15.42
CA GLN A 124 -4.88 -8.30 16.14
C GLN A 124 -5.11 -6.99 16.90
N ASN A 125 -6.10 -6.22 16.45
CA ASN A 125 -6.34 -4.88 16.98
C ASN A 125 -7.66 -4.73 17.73
N ARG A 126 -8.46 -5.80 17.83
CA ARG A 126 -9.75 -5.85 18.54
C ARG A 126 -9.89 -7.19 19.25
N ASN A 127 -10.64 -7.21 20.35
CA ASN A 127 -10.97 -8.45 21.10
C ASN A 127 -9.74 -9.28 21.51
N THR A 128 -8.63 -8.62 21.85
CA THR A 128 -7.42 -9.28 22.35
C THR A 128 -7.57 -9.63 23.82
N ASP A 129 -6.95 -10.73 24.25
CA ASP A 129 -6.99 -11.17 25.65
C ASP A 129 -6.17 -10.25 26.56
N SER A 130 -5.12 -9.63 26.03
CA SER A 130 -4.27 -8.69 26.78
C SER A 130 -4.84 -7.27 26.91
N GLY A 131 -5.83 -6.90 26.07
CA GLY A 131 -6.25 -5.52 25.89
C GLY A 131 -5.26 -4.64 25.11
N LYS A 132 -4.12 -5.21 24.68
CA LYS A 132 -3.14 -4.59 23.79
C LYS A 132 -3.35 -5.07 22.35
N VAL A 133 -2.80 -4.35 21.39
CA VAL A 133 -2.63 -4.88 20.03
C VAL A 133 -1.58 -6.00 20.09
N GLU A 134 -1.88 -7.12 19.44
CA GLU A 134 -1.05 -8.32 19.46
C GLU A 134 -0.59 -8.71 18.06
N ILE A 135 0.68 -9.12 17.93
CA ILE A 135 1.29 -9.55 16.67
C ILE A 135 1.55 -11.06 16.70
N THR A 136 1.11 -11.74 15.66
CA THR A 136 1.46 -13.15 15.38
C THR A 136 1.91 -13.27 13.93
N VAL A 137 2.97 -14.04 13.69
CA VAL A 137 3.55 -14.21 12.35
C VAL A 137 3.75 -15.69 12.05
N ALA A 138 3.19 -16.16 10.93
CA ALA A 138 3.42 -17.52 10.43
C ALA A 138 4.42 -17.52 9.27
N SER A 139 5.39 -18.44 9.33
CA SER A 139 6.49 -18.52 8.38
C SER A 139 6.02 -18.95 6.99
N GLY A 140 6.28 -18.14 5.97
CA GLY A 140 6.04 -18.49 4.57
C GLY A 140 6.93 -19.64 4.09
N ALA A 141 8.18 -19.73 4.56
CA ALA A 141 9.06 -20.85 4.27
C ALA A 141 8.55 -22.20 4.79
N ALA A 142 7.64 -22.17 5.78
CA ALA A 142 6.93 -23.33 6.30
C ALA A 142 5.47 -23.43 5.78
N ASN A 143 5.15 -22.79 4.66
CA ASN A 143 3.80 -22.70 4.08
C ASN A 143 2.76 -22.20 5.11
N PHE A 144 3.14 -21.24 5.94
CA PHE A 144 2.31 -20.64 6.99
C PHE A 144 1.82 -21.63 8.06
N GLN A 145 2.47 -22.79 8.21
CA GLN A 145 2.10 -23.83 9.18
C GLN A 145 2.86 -23.76 10.52
N SER A 146 3.87 -22.90 10.62
CA SER A 146 4.62 -22.69 11.87
C SER A 146 4.75 -21.21 12.17
N TYR A 147 4.60 -20.84 13.43
CA TYR A 147 4.76 -19.46 13.87
C TYR A 147 6.24 -19.09 14.09
N LEU A 148 6.60 -17.89 13.63
CA LEU A 148 7.87 -17.23 13.94
C LEU A 148 7.77 -16.49 15.27
N VAL A 149 6.64 -15.82 15.50
CA VAL A 149 6.28 -15.17 16.77
C VAL A 149 4.77 -15.34 17.02
N GLU A 150 4.38 -15.41 18.29
CA GLU A 150 2.98 -15.64 18.70
C GLU A 150 2.58 -14.67 19.82
N ASN A 151 1.44 -14.01 19.62
CA ASN A 151 0.75 -13.15 20.61
C ASN A 151 1.68 -12.12 21.29
N VAL A 152 2.57 -11.49 20.51
CA VAL A 152 3.46 -10.44 21.00
C VAL A 152 2.62 -9.20 21.30
N GLN A 153 2.53 -8.84 22.59
CA GLN A 153 1.84 -7.62 23.01
C GLN A 153 2.68 -6.39 22.68
N THR A 154 2.05 -5.43 22.04
CA THR A 154 2.70 -4.17 21.68
C THR A 154 2.45 -3.08 22.72
N VAL A 155 3.12 -1.93 22.54
CA VAL A 155 2.90 -0.73 23.35
C VAL A 155 1.46 -0.19 23.23
N PHE A 156 0.76 -0.47 22.12
CA PHE A 156 -0.57 0.06 21.84
C PHE A 156 -1.68 -0.70 22.57
N ASP A 157 -2.56 0.03 23.26
CA ASP A 157 -3.89 -0.50 23.60
C ASP A 157 -4.67 -0.78 22.32
N VAL A 158 -5.66 -1.68 22.36
CA VAL A 158 -6.61 -1.92 21.27
C VAL A 158 -7.10 -0.60 20.65
N GLN A 159 -6.92 -0.43 19.33
CA GLN A 159 -7.36 0.75 18.58
C GLN A 159 -8.22 0.37 17.37
N VAL A 160 -9.22 1.20 17.07
CA VAL A 160 -10.09 1.04 15.90
C VAL A 160 -10.21 2.31 15.04
N ASP A 161 -9.51 3.39 15.43
CA ASP A 161 -9.60 4.73 14.83
C ASP A 161 -8.51 4.98 13.77
N GLY A 162 -8.06 3.95 13.07
CA GLY A 162 -6.93 4.08 12.15
C GLY A 162 -6.63 2.87 11.27
N ARG A 163 -5.42 2.88 10.69
CA ARG A 163 -4.85 1.83 9.85
C ARG A 163 -3.54 1.32 10.44
N TRP A 164 -3.22 0.08 10.12
CA TRP A 164 -2.04 -0.62 10.59
C TRP A 164 -1.22 -1.11 9.40
N GLN A 165 0.11 -1.04 9.51
CA GLN A 165 1.07 -1.57 8.54
C GLN A 165 2.34 -2.01 9.26
N MET A 166 3.07 -2.95 8.69
CA MET A 166 4.46 -3.24 9.06
C MET A 166 5.42 -2.79 7.96
N LEU A 167 6.37 -1.90 8.30
CA LEU A 167 7.42 -1.43 7.40
C LEU A 167 8.69 -1.19 8.22
N ASP A 168 9.87 -1.39 7.63
CA ASP A 168 11.14 -0.99 8.24
C ASP A 168 11.33 0.52 8.04
N LEU A 169 11.03 1.33 9.08
CA LEU A 169 11.04 2.80 8.98
C LEU A 169 12.40 3.41 9.33
N ASP A 170 13.20 2.73 10.15
CA ASP A 170 14.50 3.23 10.60
C ASP A 170 15.70 2.57 9.90
N GLY A 171 15.44 1.63 9.00
CA GLY A 171 16.44 0.98 8.15
C GLY A 171 17.29 -0.03 8.91
N ASP A 172 16.73 -0.65 9.95
CA ASP A 172 17.42 -1.65 10.78
C ASP A 172 17.20 -3.10 10.32
N ASP A 173 16.56 -3.27 9.16
CA ASP A 173 16.13 -4.55 8.56
C ASP A 173 15.08 -5.29 9.42
N THR A 174 14.44 -4.64 10.40
CA THR A 174 13.33 -5.20 11.19
C THR A 174 12.05 -4.42 10.91
N LEU A 175 10.95 -5.13 10.67
CA LEU A 175 9.68 -4.46 10.45
C LEU A 175 9.16 -3.80 11.74
N ASP A 176 8.89 -2.50 11.68
CA ASP A 176 8.23 -1.71 12.71
C ASP A 176 6.71 -1.76 12.57
N LEU A 177 6.00 -1.67 13.70
CA LEU A 177 4.55 -1.57 13.70
C LEU A 177 4.11 -0.11 13.61
N ILE A 178 3.37 0.20 12.56
CA ILE A 178 2.88 1.55 12.26
C ILE A 178 1.39 1.62 12.52
N TYR A 179 0.97 2.65 13.26
CA TYR A 179 -0.42 3.02 13.42
C TYR A 179 -0.67 4.40 12.85
N ILE A 180 -1.46 4.47 11.78
CA ILE A 180 -1.93 5.72 11.19
C ILE A 180 -3.30 6.00 11.79
N LYS A 181 -3.36 6.90 12.77
CA LYS A 181 -4.61 7.34 13.37
C LYS A 181 -5.27 8.37 12.45
N ASP A 182 -6.38 7.97 11.84
CA ASP A 182 -7.07 8.72 10.78
C ASP A 182 -8.44 9.26 11.20
N SER A 183 -8.83 9.02 12.46
CA SER A 183 -10.07 9.51 13.07
C SER A 183 -9.87 9.72 14.57
N ASN A 184 -10.76 10.51 15.19
CA ASN A 184 -10.73 10.79 16.63
C ASN A 184 -9.35 11.27 17.14
N THR A 185 -8.61 12.02 16.33
CA THR A 185 -7.33 12.64 16.72
C THR A 185 -7.59 13.95 17.48
N ALA A 186 -6.67 14.32 18.37
CA ALA A 186 -6.81 15.56 19.14
C ALA A 186 -6.50 16.80 18.28
N SER A 187 -5.68 16.63 17.25
CA SER A 187 -5.24 17.68 16.33
C SER A 187 -6.24 17.97 15.20
N ASN A 188 -7.15 17.04 14.90
CA ASN A 188 -7.94 16.97 13.65
C ASN A 188 -7.09 16.72 12.38
N TYR A 189 -5.83 16.34 12.55
CA TYR A 189 -4.96 15.88 11.48
C TYR A 189 -4.62 14.41 11.69
N ALA A 190 -4.28 13.69 10.62
CA ALA A 190 -3.81 12.31 10.74
C ALA A 190 -2.50 12.28 11.53
N GLU A 191 -2.35 11.28 12.39
CA GLU A 191 -1.18 11.10 13.25
C GLU A 191 -0.54 9.73 12.97
N VAL A 192 0.77 9.68 12.80
CA VAL A 192 1.54 8.44 12.57
C VAL A 192 2.31 8.10 13.84
N TYR A 193 2.12 6.87 14.30
CA TYR A 193 2.79 6.30 15.46
C TYR A 193 3.61 5.09 15.04
N VAL A 194 4.82 4.94 15.58
CA VAL A 194 5.74 3.86 15.21
C VAL A 194 6.24 3.16 16.47
N ALA A 195 6.02 1.86 16.57
CA ALA A 195 6.59 1.01 17.61
C ALA A 195 7.70 0.14 17.01
N SER A 196 8.87 0.16 17.63
CA SER A 196 10.09 -0.43 17.04
C SER A 196 10.03 -1.96 17.01
N GLY A 197 10.28 -2.55 15.84
CA GLY A 197 10.40 -3.98 15.62
C GLY A 197 11.54 -4.60 16.43
N ALA A 198 12.71 -3.95 16.48
CA ALA A 198 13.85 -4.38 17.29
C ALA A 198 13.55 -4.45 18.80
N SER A 199 12.56 -3.68 19.27
CA SER A 199 12.07 -3.75 20.65
C SER A 199 10.95 -4.78 20.87
N GLN A 200 10.65 -5.61 19.86
CA GLN A 200 9.44 -6.45 19.80
C GLN A 200 8.16 -5.62 20.03
N TYR A 201 8.11 -4.44 19.40
CA TYR A 201 6.98 -3.50 19.48
C TYR A 201 6.66 -2.95 20.88
N ALA A 202 7.56 -3.16 21.86
CA ALA A 202 7.38 -2.71 23.23
C ALA A 202 7.66 -1.20 23.41
N THR A 203 8.40 -0.58 22.49
CA THR A 203 8.80 0.84 22.58
C THR A 203 8.20 1.65 21.45
N LEU A 204 7.45 2.70 21.79
CA LEU A 204 7.04 3.73 20.84
C LEU A 204 8.25 4.64 20.54
N VAL A 205 8.71 4.65 19.29
CA VAL A 205 9.89 5.41 18.85
C VAL A 205 9.53 6.70 18.11
N SER A 206 8.31 6.80 17.56
CA SER A 206 7.85 7.99 16.88
C SER A 206 6.36 8.27 17.12
N LYS A 207 6.02 9.56 17.18
CA LYS A 207 4.67 10.11 17.17
C LYS A 207 4.69 11.43 16.40
N THR A 208 4.06 11.45 15.23
CA THR A 208 4.13 12.59 14.32
C THR A 208 2.74 12.96 13.85
N GLU A 209 2.35 14.21 14.08
CA GLU A 209 1.17 14.82 13.47
C GLU A 209 1.50 15.18 12.01
N SER A 210 0.57 14.99 11.09
CA SER A 210 0.72 15.39 9.68
C SER A 210 0.01 16.72 9.39
N SER A 211 0.20 17.26 8.17
CA SER A 211 -0.58 18.39 7.67
C SER A 211 -1.87 18.00 6.96
N LEU A 212 -2.17 16.69 6.85
CA LEU A 212 -3.39 16.18 6.22
C LEU A 212 -4.50 16.02 7.26
N SER A 213 -5.65 16.66 7.03
CA SER A 213 -6.81 16.55 7.92
C SER A 213 -7.35 15.12 7.97
N ILE A 214 -7.86 14.69 9.13
CA ILE A 214 -8.51 13.39 9.27
C ILE A 214 -9.71 13.25 8.33
N SER A 215 -9.92 12.05 7.80
CA SER A 215 -11.05 11.73 6.93
C SER A 215 -11.25 10.21 6.83
N ASN A 216 -12.52 9.79 6.75
CA ASN A 216 -12.93 8.42 6.48
C ASN A 216 -13.33 8.20 5.01
N ASP A 217 -13.14 9.20 4.15
CA ASP A 217 -13.52 9.20 2.73
C ASP A 217 -12.46 8.55 1.82
N GLY A 218 -11.58 7.71 2.37
CA GLY A 218 -10.41 7.22 1.66
C GLY A 218 -9.60 6.17 2.39
N THR A 219 -8.46 5.86 1.78
CA THR A 219 -7.44 4.94 2.31
C THR A 219 -6.19 5.74 2.72
N TRP A 220 -5.67 5.44 3.91
CA TRP A 220 -4.42 5.97 4.42
C TRP A 220 -3.36 4.87 4.40
N LEU A 221 -2.17 5.21 3.93
CA LEU A 221 -1.01 4.32 4.01
C LEU A 221 0.30 5.10 3.99
N LEU A 222 1.36 4.47 4.46
CA LEU A 222 2.75 4.86 4.20
C LEU A 222 3.29 4.10 2.99
N ALA A 223 4.04 4.81 2.14
CA ALA A 223 4.81 4.25 1.04
C ALA A 223 6.00 5.16 0.70
N ASP A 224 7.09 4.59 0.19
CA ASP A 224 8.26 5.35 -0.25
C ASP A 224 8.03 5.95 -1.65
N TYR A 225 7.48 7.17 -1.70
CA TYR A 225 7.10 7.82 -2.96
C TYR A 225 8.32 8.21 -3.81
N GLY A 226 9.41 8.60 -3.14
CA GLY A 226 10.65 9.03 -3.79
C GLY A 226 11.63 7.89 -4.09
N LEU A 227 11.37 6.69 -3.57
CA LEU A 227 12.32 5.57 -3.52
C LEU A 227 13.66 5.97 -2.91
N ASP A 228 13.60 6.80 -1.87
CA ASP A 228 14.76 7.34 -1.16
C ASP A 228 14.99 6.70 0.22
N GLY A 229 14.16 5.71 0.57
CA GLY A 229 14.13 5.05 1.88
C GLY A 229 13.29 5.77 2.92
N THR A 230 12.68 6.92 2.58
CA THR A 230 11.78 7.66 3.47
C THR A 230 10.34 7.40 3.09
N TYR A 231 9.55 6.90 4.05
CA TYR A 231 8.14 6.66 3.83
C TYR A 231 7.33 7.95 3.95
N ASP A 232 6.54 8.26 2.92
CA ASP A 232 5.63 9.39 2.87
C ASP A 232 4.19 8.95 3.22
N LEU A 233 3.39 9.88 3.75
CA LEU A 233 2.00 9.61 4.11
C LEU A 233 1.07 9.90 2.94
N PHE A 234 0.39 8.86 2.48
CA PHE A 234 -0.62 8.92 1.43
C PHE A 234 -2.02 8.99 2.01
N PHE A 235 -2.85 9.85 1.42
CA PHE A 235 -4.29 9.78 1.52
C PHE A 235 -4.90 9.66 0.12
N ILE A 236 -5.50 8.51 -0.16
CA ILE A 236 -6.23 8.22 -1.40
C ILE A 236 -7.72 8.43 -1.09
N GLN A 237 -8.22 9.63 -1.39
CA GLN A 237 -9.62 9.96 -1.20
C GLN A 237 -10.44 9.42 -2.37
N ASN A 238 -11.40 8.54 -2.09
CA ASN A 238 -12.15 7.83 -3.14
C ASN A 238 -13.65 8.14 -3.14
N ILE A 239 -14.15 8.90 -2.16
CA ILE A 239 -15.51 9.44 -2.13
C ILE A 239 -15.48 10.89 -1.65
N ASN A 240 -16.57 11.64 -1.90
CA ASN A 240 -16.72 13.04 -1.47
C ASN A 240 -15.57 13.98 -1.90
N THR A 241 -14.88 13.64 -2.99
CA THR A 241 -13.75 14.39 -3.57
C THR A 241 -14.22 15.67 -4.26
N ALA A 242 -13.40 16.72 -4.26
CA ALA A 242 -13.75 17.99 -4.88
C ALA A 242 -13.78 17.93 -6.42
N SER A 243 -12.93 17.09 -7.02
CA SER A 243 -12.81 16.93 -8.47
C SER A 243 -13.88 16.01 -9.09
N GLY A 244 -14.55 15.18 -8.29
CA GLY A 244 -15.41 14.09 -8.75
C GLY A 244 -14.65 12.84 -9.22
N TYR A 245 -13.33 12.82 -9.04
CA TYR A 245 -12.43 11.70 -9.31
C TYR A 245 -11.66 11.38 -8.03
N VAL A 246 -11.13 10.17 -7.92
CA VAL A 246 -10.24 9.78 -6.82
C VAL A 246 -9.05 10.73 -6.78
N GLU A 247 -8.71 11.22 -5.57
CA GLU A 247 -7.65 12.18 -5.33
C GLU A 247 -6.54 11.57 -4.47
N VAL A 248 -5.28 11.72 -4.89
CA VAL A 248 -4.10 11.26 -4.17
C VAL A 248 -3.37 12.47 -3.60
N ASN A 249 -3.22 12.49 -2.29
CA ASN A 249 -2.45 13.49 -1.55
C ASN A 249 -1.28 12.80 -0.84
N VAL A 250 -0.09 13.40 -0.92
CA VAL A 250 1.14 12.85 -0.33
C VAL A 250 1.81 13.91 0.52
N ALA A 251 1.99 13.61 1.81
CA ALA A 251 2.72 14.43 2.76
C ALA A 251 4.10 13.83 3.03
N SER A 252 5.15 14.63 2.92
CA SER A 252 6.53 14.12 2.90
C SER A 252 7.02 13.65 4.27
N GLY A 253 7.47 12.40 4.37
CA GLY A 253 8.08 11.81 5.56
C GLY A 253 9.34 12.55 6.00
N ALA A 254 10.17 13.00 5.05
CA ALA A 254 11.39 13.78 5.33
C ALA A 254 11.09 15.12 6.03
N SER A 255 9.87 15.64 5.84
CA SER A 255 9.39 16.85 6.52
C SER A 255 8.64 16.57 7.83
N GLY A 256 8.56 15.31 8.27
CA GLY A 256 7.67 14.89 9.35
C GLY A 256 6.19 15.02 8.97
N TYR A 257 5.85 14.69 7.71
CA TYR A 257 4.51 14.79 7.12
C TYR A 257 3.91 16.20 7.10
N GLN A 258 4.73 17.24 7.12
CA GLN A 258 4.27 18.63 7.14
C GLN A 258 4.16 19.29 5.76
N THR A 259 4.98 18.86 4.80
CA THR A 259 4.98 19.36 3.42
C THR A 259 4.19 18.45 2.51
N ILE A 260 3.13 18.97 1.86
CA ILE A 260 2.45 18.26 0.78
C ILE A 260 3.32 18.31 -0.48
N VAL A 261 3.75 17.15 -0.96
CA VAL A 261 4.61 17.00 -2.16
C VAL A 261 3.83 16.59 -3.40
N GLN A 262 2.63 16.04 -3.23
CA GLN A 262 1.74 15.67 -4.33
C GLN A 262 0.28 15.90 -3.91
N SER A 263 -0.53 16.46 -4.80
CA SER A 263 -1.98 16.58 -4.65
C SER A 263 -2.62 16.64 -6.04
N VAL A 264 -3.22 15.53 -6.46
CA VAL A 264 -3.77 15.36 -7.81
C VAL A 264 -5.05 14.54 -7.80
N HIS A 265 -5.95 14.86 -8.70
CA HIS A 265 -6.99 13.92 -9.10
C HIS A 265 -6.42 12.89 -10.07
N THR A 266 -7.05 11.73 -10.17
CA THR A 266 -6.62 10.61 -11.00
C THR A 266 -7.60 10.39 -12.16
N THR A 267 -7.33 9.40 -13.01
CA THR A 267 -8.27 8.96 -14.05
C THR A 267 -9.41 8.06 -13.51
N PHE A 268 -9.38 7.67 -12.22
CA PHE A 268 -10.48 6.94 -11.58
C PHE A 268 -11.63 7.86 -11.16
N SER A 269 -12.84 7.53 -11.59
CA SER A 269 -14.05 8.08 -10.98
C SER A 269 -14.16 7.63 -9.53
N VAL A 270 -14.89 8.38 -8.71
CA VAL A 270 -15.15 8.00 -7.31
C VAL A 270 -15.81 6.62 -7.21
N GLU A 271 -15.22 5.73 -6.41
CA GLU A 271 -15.71 4.37 -6.18
C GLU A 271 -15.18 3.79 -4.86
N ASN A 272 -16.01 3.00 -4.17
CA ASN A 272 -15.75 2.51 -2.80
C ASN A 272 -16.02 1.01 -2.61
N ASN A 273 -15.98 0.24 -3.70
CA ASN A 273 -16.26 -1.19 -3.75
C ASN A 273 -14.98 -2.03 -3.96
N GLY A 274 -13.89 -1.62 -3.32
CA GLY A 274 -12.59 -2.25 -3.46
C GLY A 274 -11.51 -1.61 -2.57
N THR A 275 -10.27 -2.05 -2.76
CA THR A 275 -9.11 -1.61 -1.99
C THR A 275 -8.17 -0.79 -2.86
N TRP A 276 -7.69 0.32 -2.30
CA TRP A 276 -6.69 1.20 -2.90
C TRP A 276 -5.32 0.95 -2.29
N MET A 277 -4.26 0.99 -3.09
CA MET A 277 -2.89 0.87 -2.61
C MET A 277 -1.90 1.50 -3.59
N MET A 278 -0.66 1.67 -3.12
CA MET A 278 0.47 2.13 -3.92
C MET A 278 1.45 0.97 -4.12
N TYR A 279 1.89 0.73 -5.35
CA TYR A 279 2.86 -0.32 -5.66
C TYR A 279 3.57 0.00 -6.97
N ASP A 280 4.89 -0.25 -7.05
CA ASP A 280 5.62 -0.18 -8.33
C ASP A 280 5.28 -1.43 -9.17
N TRP A 281 4.19 -1.36 -9.93
CA TRP A 281 3.60 -2.51 -10.60
C TRP A 281 4.37 -2.88 -11.87
N ASN A 282 4.78 -1.87 -12.63
CA ASN A 282 5.49 -2.04 -13.89
C ASN A 282 7.03 -2.09 -13.73
N LYS A 283 7.55 -1.80 -12.52
CA LYS A 283 8.96 -1.84 -12.15
C LYS A 283 9.79 -0.75 -12.81
N ASP A 284 9.18 0.42 -12.97
CA ASP A 284 9.82 1.63 -13.49
C ASP A 284 10.43 2.49 -12.37
N ASN A 285 10.38 2.03 -11.11
CA ASN A 285 10.79 2.78 -9.93
C ASN A 285 9.91 4.03 -9.70
N VAL A 286 8.63 3.93 -9.99
CA VAL A 286 7.60 4.91 -9.61
C VAL A 286 6.40 4.16 -9.04
N LEU A 287 5.85 4.64 -7.93
CA LEU A 287 4.64 4.03 -7.37
C LEU A 287 3.44 4.28 -8.28
N ASP A 288 2.80 3.21 -8.74
CA ASP A 288 1.54 3.23 -9.44
C ASP A 288 0.36 3.21 -8.45
N LEU A 289 -0.77 3.79 -8.85
CA LEU A 289 -2.02 3.70 -8.10
C LEU A 289 -2.78 2.44 -8.52
N ILE A 290 -2.97 1.54 -7.57
CA ILE A 290 -3.65 0.26 -7.77
C ILE A 290 -5.04 0.31 -7.14
N TYR A 291 -6.04 -0.15 -7.89
CA TYR A 291 -7.38 -0.39 -7.39
C TYR A 291 -7.79 -1.85 -7.63
N ILE A 292 -8.09 -2.54 -6.53
CA ILE A 292 -8.57 -3.92 -6.53
C ILE A 292 -10.08 -3.88 -6.30
N LYS A 293 -10.84 -3.93 -7.39
CA LYS A 293 -12.29 -3.82 -7.39
C LYS A 293 -12.91 -5.16 -7.04
N GLN A 294 -13.62 -5.21 -5.92
CA GLN A 294 -14.06 -6.46 -5.28
C GLN A 294 -15.54 -6.74 -5.45
N ASP A 295 -16.35 -5.73 -5.72
CA ASP A 295 -17.81 -5.85 -5.92
C ASP A 295 -18.27 -4.99 -7.11
N ASN A 296 -19.50 -5.19 -7.59
CA ASN A 296 -20.10 -4.55 -8.76
C ASN A 296 -19.23 -4.67 -10.03
N THR A 297 -18.65 -5.86 -10.23
CA THR A 297 -17.88 -6.24 -11.42
C THR A 297 -18.66 -7.22 -12.31
N ALA A 298 -18.06 -7.66 -13.41
CA ALA A 298 -18.64 -8.68 -14.30
C ALA A 298 -18.52 -10.13 -13.77
N GLY A 299 -18.32 -10.33 -12.46
CA GLY A 299 -18.29 -11.64 -11.80
C GLY A 299 -16.94 -12.10 -11.28
N SER A 300 -15.88 -11.31 -11.48
CA SER A 300 -14.55 -11.55 -10.92
C SER A 300 -14.01 -10.28 -10.26
N VAL A 301 -13.15 -10.42 -9.26
CA VAL A 301 -12.34 -9.29 -8.77
C VAL A 301 -11.50 -8.75 -9.93
N GLU A 302 -11.34 -7.43 -10.03
CA GLU A 302 -10.59 -6.78 -11.10
C GLU A 302 -9.41 -5.99 -10.53
N VAL A 303 -8.27 -6.04 -11.22
CA VAL A 303 -7.11 -5.19 -10.93
C VAL A 303 -7.04 -4.09 -11.97
N HIS A 304 -7.01 -2.86 -11.48
CA HIS A 304 -6.86 -1.63 -12.26
C HIS A 304 -5.60 -0.89 -11.82
N VAL A 305 -4.79 -0.43 -12.77
CA VAL A 305 -3.52 0.26 -12.50
C VAL A 305 -3.49 1.57 -13.28
N ALA A 306 -3.26 2.67 -12.57
CA ALA A 306 -2.92 3.95 -13.16
C ALA A 306 -1.43 4.25 -12.95
N SER A 307 -0.73 4.52 -14.05
CA SER A 307 0.71 4.80 -14.07
C SER A 307 1.07 5.98 -13.18
N GLY A 308 2.07 5.81 -12.31
CA GLY A 308 2.70 6.91 -11.57
C GLY A 308 3.60 7.77 -12.44
N ALA A 309 4.11 7.24 -13.56
CA ALA A 309 4.92 8.00 -14.51
C ALA A 309 4.08 8.95 -15.39
N ASN A 310 4.70 10.09 -15.77
CA ASN A 310 4.14 11.14 -16.66
C ASN A 310 4.47 10.92 -18.14
#